data_AF-A0A941A295-F1
#
_entry.id   AF-A0A941A295-F1
#
_cell.length_a   1.000
_cell.length_b   1.000
_cell.length_c   1.000
_cell.angle_alpha   90.00
_cell.angle_beta   90.00
_cell.angle_gamma   90.00
#
_symmetry.space_group_name_H-M   'P 1'
#
loop_
_entity.id
_entity.type
_entity.pdbx_description
1 polymer ?
#
loop_
_entity_poly.entity_id
_entity_poly.type
_entity_poly.pdbx_seq_one_letter_code
_entity_poly.pdbx_strand_id
1 'polypeptide(L)'
;IAVALVLAVVVFGAFAVLTGLPPLVAAVDVGCALTVLALVLTTCVVARARFNRPAMPDRLTFSTPFAVLTLSALAAVFLVLIGGPLAADVGSIARCLGWPLYGPVAGAAEVGGAYPPVRRALGALAAVLIVAVVVHAWRLHRGDAVIVRGATALAIALLVEATVGTLMPAHGFTMLYGVLYGTAAAGIWAMLVVIAVLAATTPDPSQPQRRGSGR
;
A
#
# COMPACT_ATOMS: atom_id res chain seq x y z
N ILE A 1 13.46 -5.08 15.22
CA ILE A 1 12.73 -3.92 14.64
C ILE A 1 11.24 -4.19 14.52
N ALA A 2 10.79 -5.22 13.78
CA ALA A 2 9.35 -5.52 13.63
C ALA A 2 8.61 -5.73 14.97
N VAL A 3 9.18 -6.48 15.93
CA VAL A 3 8.59 -6.67 17.26
C VAL A 3 8.45 -5.35 18.04
N ALA A 4 9.46 -4.48 17.97
CA ALA A 4 9.43 -3.17 18.63
C ALA A 4 8.35 -2.25 18.02
N LEU A 5 8.19 -2.29 16.69
CA LEU A 5 7.16 -1.53 16.00
C LEU A 5 5.74 -2.10 16.23
N VAL A 6 5.57 -3.42 16.35
CA VAL A 6 4.29 -4.04 16.76
C VAL A 6 3.88 -3.56 18.14
N LEU A 7 4.82 -3.55 19.09
CA LEU A 7 4.55 -3.02 20.43
C LEU A 7 4.16 -1.54 20.39
N ALA A 8 4.82 -0.73 19.56
CA ALA A 8 4.44 0.67 19.35
C ALA A 8 3.00 0.80 18.82
N VAL A 9 2.62 0.02 17.80
CA VAL A 9 1.27 0.04 17.21
C VAL A 9 0.20 -0.41 18.22
N VAL A 10 0.50 -1.41 19.05
CA VAL A 10 -0.45 -1.83 20.11
C VAL A 10 -0.65 -0.73 21.14
N VAL A 11 0.42 -0.04 21.55
CA VAL A 11 0.36 1.08 22.51
C VAL A 11 -0.39 2.28 21.90
N PHE A 12 -0.07 2.67 20.67
CA PHE A 12 -0.74 3.78 20.00
C PHE A 12 -2.21 3.47 19.69
N GLY A 13 -2.53 2.24 19.27
CA GLY A 13 -3.91 1.79 19.10
C GLY A 13 -4.71 1.83 20.41
N ALA A 14 -4.09 1.46 21.53
CA ALA A 14 -4.72 1.58 22.85
C ALA A 14 -4.97 3.06 23.24
N PHE A 15 -3.99 3.94 22.97
CA PHE A 15 -4.16 5.39 23.17
C PHE A 15 -5.26 5.98 22.26
N ALA A 16 -5.38 5.51 21.02
CA ALA A 16 -6.42 5.92 20.08
C ALA A 16 -7.82 5.75 20.66
N VAL A 17 -8.06 4.57 21.25
CA VAL A 17 -9.35 4.18 21.82
C VAL A 17 -9.65 4.96 23.10
N LEU A 18 -8.63 5.27 23.91
CA LEU A 18 -8.82 5.85 25.23
C LEU A 18 -8.91 7.39 25.23
N THR A 19 -8.16 8.08 24.37
CA THR A 19 -8.04 9.55 24.48
C THR A 19 -8.50 10.32 23.26
N GLY A 20 -8.68 9.65 22.11
CA GLY A 20 -8.65 10.31 20.82
C GLY A 20 -7.23 10.84 20.52
N LEU A 21 -6.71 10.53 19.35
CA LEU A 21 -5.34 10.94 18.98
C LEU A 21 -5.37 12.26 18.20
N PRO A 22 -4.40 13.16 18.43
CA PRO A 22 -4.15 14.25 17.51
C PRO A 22 -3.86 13.71 16.10
N PRO A 23 -4.28 14.41 15.02
CA PRO A 23 -4.14 13.95 13.64
C PRO A 23 -2.72 13.49 13.27
N LEU A 24 -1.72 14.21 13.77
CA LEU A 24 -0.31 13.90 13.52
C LEU A 24 0.15 12.60 14.20
N VAL A 25 -0.34 12.31 15.41
CA VAL A 25 0.00 11.06 16.12
C VAL A 25 -0.71 9.87 15.46
N ALA A 26 -1.96 10.05 15.03
CA ALA A 26 -2.69 9.03 14.27
C ALA A 26 -2.00 8.71 12.91
N ALA A 27 -1.44 9.72 12.23
CA ALA A 27 -0.68 9.52 11.01
C ALA A 27 0.61 8.72 11.25
N VAL A 28 1.32 9.01 12.35
CA VAL A 28 2.51 8.26 12.76
C VAL A 28 2.18 6.81 13.10
N ASP A 29 1.09 6.57 13.86
CA ASP A 29 0.63 5.23 14.19
C ASP A 29 0.33 4.39 12.94
N VAL A 30 -0.45 4.95 12.00
CA VAL A 30 -0.76 4.29 10.72
C VAL A 30 0.52 4.01 9.93
N GLY A 31 1.47 4.95 9.88
CA GLY A 31 2.77 4.74 9.24
C GLY A 31 3.59 3.62 9.88
N CYS A 32 3.60 3.53 11.21
CA CYS A 32 4.22 2.43 11.95
C CYS A 32 3.53 1.08 11.65
N ALA A 33 2.19 1.04 11.63
CA ALA A 33 1.44 -0.17 11.30
C ALA A 33 1.73 -0.67 9.88
N LEU A 34 1.76 0.23 8.90
CA LEU A 34 2.06 -0.11 7.50
C LEU A 34 3.49 -0.61 7.32
N THR A 35 4.47 0.01 8.00
CA THR A 35 5.87 -0.42 7.94
C THR A 35 6.09 -1.78 8.61
N VAL A 36 5.43 -2.05 9.75
CA VAL A 36 5.40 -3.39 10.37
C VAL A 36 4.88 -4.42 9.40
N LEU A 37 3.71 -4.15 8.83
CA LEU A 37 3.06 -5.07 7.91
C LEU A 37 3.97 -5.33 6.70
N ALA A 38 4.61 -4.30 6.17
CA ALA A 38 5.57 -4.44 5.08
C ALA A 38 6.75 -5.35 5.48
N LEU A 39 7.38 -5.12 6.63
CA LEU A 39 8.50 -5.94 7.11
C LEU A 39 8.13 -7.41 7.32
N VAL A 40 6.95 -7.67 7.90
CA VAL A 40 6.44 -9.04 8.13
C VAL A 40 6.19 -9.73 6.79
N LEU A 41 5.53 -9.06 5.85
CA LEU A 41 5.27 -9.60 4.51
C LEU A 41 6.57 -9.84 3.73
N THR A 42 7.51 -8.89 3.75
CA THR A 42 8.84 -9.09 3.13
C THR A 42 9.55 -10.30 3.71
N THR A 43 9.57 -10.45 5.03
CA THR A 43 10.19 -11.60 5.69
C THR A 43 9.52 -12.91 5.28
N CYS A 44 8.19 -12.95 5.27
CA CYS A 44 7.42 -14.13 4.89
C CYS A 44 7.66 -14.52 3.42
N VAL A 45 7.60 -13.55 2.50
CA VAL A 45 7.83 -13.76 1.07
C VAL A 45 9.26 -14.22 0.80
N VAL A 46 10.27 -13.58 1.42
CA VAL A 46 11.68 -13.97 1.26
C VAL A 46 11.93 -15.36 1.84
N ALA A 47 11.39 -15.68 3.02
CA ALA A 47 11.52 -17.00 3.62
C ALA A 47 10.88 -18.09 2.75
N ARG A 48 9.68 -17.83 2.21
CA ARG A 48 9.00 -18.74 1.29
C ARG A 48 9.75 -18.90 -0.03
N ALA A 49 10.27 -17.81 -0.58
CA ALA A 49 11.06 -17.82 -1.81
C ALA A 49 12.35 -18.62 -1.63
N ARG A 50 13.09 -18.44 -0.53
CA ARG A 50 14.28 -19.24 -0.20
C ARG A 50 13.97 -20.72 -0.03
N PHE A 51 12.87 -21.05 0.63
CA PHE A 51 12.45 -22.45 0.78
C PHE A 51 12.23 -23.12 -0.58
N ASN A 52 11.64 -22.41 -1.54
CA ASN A 52 11.44 -22.92 -2.90
C ASN A 52 12.70 -22.83 -3.78
N ARG A 53 13.61 -21.89 -3.51
CA ARG A 53 14.82 -21.62 -4.29
C ARG A 53 16.01 -21.35 -3.35
N PRO A 54 16.74 -22.39 -2.92
CA PRO A 54 17.84 -22.25 -1.96
C PRO A 54 18.99 -21.37 -2.47
N ALA A 55 19.19 -21.30 -3.80
CA ALA A 55 20.26 -20.56 -4.46
C ALA A 55 19.94 -19.06 -4.69
N MET A 56 18.97 -18.51 -3.97
CA MET A 56 18.52 -17.13 -4.14
C MET A 56 19.53 -16.12 -3.57
N PRO A 57 19.79 -14.98 -4.25
CA PRO A 57 20.71 -13.95 -3.76
C PRO A 57 20.30 -13.38 -2.39
N ASP A 58 21.29 -13.04 -1.56
CA ASP A 58 21.08 -12.43 -0.23
C ASP A 58 20.58 -10.96 -0.30
N ARG A 59 20.69 -10.30 -1.45
CA ARG A 59 20.30 -8.88 -1.63
C ARG A 59 19.09 -8.73 -2.57
N LEU A 60 18.15 -7.90 -2.14
CA LEU A 60 17.06 -7.39 -2.97
C LEU A 60 17.59 -6.31 -3.90
N THR A 61 17.38 -6.47 -5.21
CA THR A 61 17.92 -5.54 -6.21
C THR A 61 16.77 -4.91 -7.00
N PHE A 62 16.60 -3.59 -6.88
CA PHE A 62 15.51 -2.84 -7.52
C PHE A 62 15.98 -2.11 -8.79
N SER A 63 16.72 -2.78 -9.67
CA SER A 63 17.29 -2.18 -10.88
C SER A 63 16.36 -2.23 -12.10
N THR A 64 15.35 -3.11 -12.09
CA THR A 64 14.46 -3.27 -13.24
C THR A 64 13.42 -2.13 -13.29
N PRO A 65 12.99 -1.70 -14.49
CA PRO A 65 11.98 -0.65 -14.62
C PRO A 65 10.65 -1.01 -13.94
N PHE A 66 10.31 -2.31 -13.89
CA PHE A 66 9.15 -2.81 -13.16
C PHE A 66 9.31 -2.70 -11.64
N ALA A 67 10.52 -2.96 -11.11
CA ALA A 67 10.80 -2.80 -9.68
C ALA A 67 10.74 -1.32 -9.26
N VAL A 68 11.28 -0.41 -10.07
CA VAL A 68 11.20 1.05 -9.83
C VAL A 68 9.74 1.54 -9.86
N LEU A 69 8.95 1.09 -10.84
CA LEU A 69 7.52 1.41 -10.93
C LEU A 69 6.73 0.90 -9.73
N THR A 70 7.02 -0.32 -9.27
CA THR A 70 6.34 -0.89 -8.09
C THR A 70 6.74 -0.16 -6.82
N LEU A 71 8.01 0.25 -6.71
CA LEU A 71 8.50 1.03 -5.57
C LEU A 71 7.90 2.43 -5.53
N SER A 72 7.74 3.09 -6.69
CA SER A 72 7.09 4.38 -6.77
C SER A 72 5.60 4.29 -6.43
N ALA A 73 4.91 3.24 -6.90
CA ALA A 73 3.52 2.95 -6.50
C ALA A 73 3.41 2.73 -4.99
N LEU A 74 4.30 1.94 -4.41
CA LEU A 74 4.35 1.68 -2.97
C LEU A 74 4.56 2.99 -2.19
N ALA A 75 5.54 3.81 -2.56
CA ALA A 75 5.79 5.09 -1.91
C ALA A 75 4.58 6.04 -2.02
N ALA A 76 3.95 6.12 -3.19
CA ALA A 76 2.77 6.96 -3.38
C ALA A 76 1.60 6.50 -2.49
N VAL A 77 1.31 5.19 -2.44
CA VAL A 77 0.24 4.63 -1.58
C VAL A 77 0.56 4.87 -0.10
N PHE A 78 1.81 4.71 0.33
CA PHE A 78 2.21 4.99 1.71
C PHE A 78 1.87 6.43 2.11
N LEU A 79 2.24 7.40 1.27
CA LEU A 79 1.97 8.81 1.52
C LEU A 79 0.46 9.12 1.53
N VAL A 80 -0.31 8.47 0.66
CA VAL A 80 -1.78 8.62 0.64
C VAL A 80 -2.42 8.08 1.92
N LEU A 81 -1.99 6.91 2.40
CA LEU A 81 -2.54 6.26 3.59
C LEU A 81 -2.22 7.06 4.87
N ILE A 82 -0.98 7.56 5.01
CA ILE A 82 -0.58 8.42 6.14
C ILE A 82 -1.24 9.80 6.05
N GLY A 83 -1.49 10.30 4.84
CA GLY A 83 -2.24 11.53 4.62
C GLY A 83 -3.71 11.45 5.03
N GLY A 84 -4.24 10.25 5.27
CA GLY A 84 -5.61 10.03 5.72
C GLY A 84 -5.95 10.72 7.04
N PRO A 85 -5.30 10.33 8.15
CA PRO A 85 -5.52 10.94 9.46
C PRO A 85 -5.28 12.45 9.50
N LEU A 86 -4.34 12.97 8.71
CA LEU A 86 -4.01 14.40 8.66
C LEU A 86 -5.11 15.26 8.02
N ALA A 87 -5.93 14.68 7.13
CA ALA A 87 -7.01 15.38 6.45
C ALA A 87 -8.33 15.38 7.23
N ALA A 88 -8.40 14.61 8.31
CA ALA A 88 -9.62 14.42 9.05
C ALA A 88 -9.76 15.49 10.12
N ASP A 89 -10.83 16.28 10.04
CA ASP A 89 -11.34 16.99 11.20
C ASP A 89 -11.86 16.00 12.24
N VAL A 90 -11.80 16.41 13.50
CA VAL A 90 -12.35 15.68 14.64
C VAL A 90 -13.81 15.30 14.33
N GLY A 91 -14.08 14.00 14.22
CA GLY A 91 -15.44 13.45 14.07
C GLY A 91 -15.84 12.93 12.69
N SER A 92 -14.99 13.00 11.65
CA SER A 92 -15.33 12.43 10.33
C SER A 92 -14.39 11.30 9.88
N ILE A 93 -14.70 10.07 10.33
CA ILE A 93 -14.00 8.83 9.92
C ILE A 93 -14.02 8.65 8.39
N ALA A 94 -15.09 9.11 7.73
CA ALA A 94 -15.22 9.08 6.28
C ALA A 94 -14.15 9.91 5.55
N ARG A 95 -13.65 11.01 6.15
CA ARG A 95 -12.57 11.85 5.60
C ARG A 95 -11.18 11.21 5.74
N CYS A 96 -10.94 10.40 6.77
CA CYS A 96 -9.69 9.63 6.91
C CYS A 96 -9.49 8.66 5.76
N LEU A 97 -10.60 8.08 5.27
CA LEU A 97 -10.58 6.94 4.40
C LEU A 97 -10.53 7.34 2.92
N GLY A 98 -11.23 8.38 2.47
CA GLY A 98 -11.45 8.68 1.05
C GLY A 98 -10.22 8.93 0.14
N TRP A 99 -9.94 7.99 -0.77
CA TRP A 99 -9.09 8.06 -1.96
C TRP A 99 -9.52 6.91 -2.93
N PRO A 100 -9.17 6.88 -4.22
CA PRO A 100 -8.80 7.97 -5.11
C PRO A 100 -9.96 8.88 -5.49
N LEU A 101 -11.19 8.38 -5.39
CA LEU A 101 -12.39 8.97 -5.99
C LEU A 101 -13.41 9.44 -4.93
N TYR A 102 -12.95 9.87 -3.76
CA TYR A 102 -13.87 10.43 -2.79
C TYR A 102 -14.25 11.87 -3.19
N GLY A 103 -15.52 12.06 -3.55
CA GLY A 103 -16.08 13.34 -3.96
C GLY A 103 -16.13 14.37 -2.82
N PRO A 104 -16.31 15.67 -3.13
CA PRO A 104 -16.57 16.68 -2.11
C PRO A 104 -17.88 16.35 -1.40
N VAL A 105 -17.82 16.08 -0.09
CA VAL A 105 -19.03 15.89 0.72
C VAL A 105 -19.67 17.25 0.93
N ALA A 106 -20.88 17.43 0.39
CA ALA A 106 -21.64 18.67 0.54
C ALA A 106 -21.89 18.98 2.02
N GLY A 107 -21.54 20.19 2.45
CA GLY A 107 -21.84 20.71 3.80
C GLY A 107 -20.67 20.78 4.78
N ALA A 108 -19.47 20.34 4.39
CA ALA A 108 -18.33 20.37 5.29
C ALA A 108 -17.35 21.47 4.85
N ALA A 109 -17.19 22.51 5.67
CA ALA A 109 -16.18 23.55 5.46
C ALA A 109 -14.85 22.86 5.17
N GLU A 110 -14.33 23.02 3.95
CA GLU A 110 -12.97 22.64 3.65
C GLU A 110 -12.09 23.51 4.57
N VAL A 111 -11.16 22.90 5.31
CA VAL A 111 -10.10 23.67 5.94
C VAL A 111 -9.45 24.47 4.82
N GLY A 112 -9.72 25.78 4.76
CA GLY A 112 -9.33 26.62 3.64
C GLY A 112 -7.83 26.49 3.39
N GLY A 113 -7.44 25.91 2.26
CA GLY A 113 -6.04 25.67 1.94
C GLY A 113 -5.79 24.66 0.83
N ALA A 114 -4.54 24.57 0.37
CA ALA A 114 -4.13 23.72 -0.76
C ALA A 114 -4.07 22.21 -0.45
N TYR A 115 -4.39 21.78 0.78
CA TYR A 115 -4.17 20.39 1.23
C TYR A 115 -5.15 19.36 0.63
N PRO A 116 -6.48 19.59 0.61
CA PRO A 116 -7.43 18.66 -0.02
C PRO A 116 -7.16 18.36 -1.52
N PRO A 117 -6.88 19.35 -2.40
CA PRO A 117 -6.58 19.06 -3.80
C PRO A 117 -5.25 18.33 -3.98
N VAL A 118 -4.22 18.64 -3.17
CA VAL A 118 -2.93 17.92 -3.20
C VAL A 118 -3.11 16.45 -2.83
N ARG A 119 -3.90 16.15 -1.79
CA ARG A 119 -4.17 14.76 -1.40
C ARG A 119 -4.93 14.00 -2.49
N ARG A 120 -5.92 14.64 -3.15
CA ARG A 120 -6.64 14.02 -4.28
C ARG A 120 -5.72 13.77 -5.48
N ALA A 121 -4.84 14.71 -5.81
CA ALA A 121 -3.88 14.55 -6.90
C ALA A 121 -2.86 13.43 -6.61
N LEU A 122 -2.32 13.38 -5.39
CA LEU A 122 -1.44 12.32 -4.94
C LEU A 122 -2.14 10.96 -4.94
N GLY A 123 -3.42 10.97 -4.54
CA GLY A 123 -4.33 9.88 -4.75
C GLY A 123 -4.35 9.46 -6.21
N ALA A 124 -4.96 10.23 -7.11
CA ALA A 124 -5.06 9.90 -8.53
C ALA A 124 -3.73 9.38 -9.14
N LEU A 125 -2.58 9.98 -8.79
CA LEU A 125 -1.26 9.49 -9.16
C LEU A 125 -0.99 8.05 -8.66
N ALA A 126 -1.20 7.76 -7.38
CA ALA A 126 -1.08 6.41 -6.84
C ALA A 126 -1.99 5.40 -7.57
N ALA A 127 -3.20 5.79 -7.97
CA ALA A 127 -4.12 4.88 -8.68
C ALA A 127 -3.60 4.56 -10.07
N VAL A 128 -3.12 5.58 -10.78
CA VAL A 128 -2.47 5.42 -12.09
C VAL A 128 -1.24 4.52 -11.97
N LEU A 129 -0.42 4.69 -10.94
CA LEU A 129 0.75 3.85 -10.69
C LEU A 129 0.35 2.39 -10.40
N ILE A 130 -0.68 2.14 -9.59
CA ILE A 130 -1.20 0.79 -9.34
C ILE A 130 -1.68 0.15 -10.63
N VAL A 131 -2.48 0.87 -11.43
CA VAL A 131 -2.96 0.38 -12.73
C VAL A 131 -1.78 0.05 -13.65
N ALA A 132 -0.76 0.91 -13.69
CA ALA A 132 0.45 0.66 -14.45
C ALA A 132 1.17 -0.62 -13.98
N VAL A 133 1.33 -0.82 -12.66
CA VAL A 133 1.91 -2.06 -12.10
C VAL A 133 1.11 -3.29 -12.53
N VAL A 134 -0.22 -3.26 -12.41
CA VAL A 134 -1.10 -4.38 -12.80
C VAL A 134 -0.97 -4.68 -14.30
N VAL A 135 -1.04 -3.65 -15.14
CA VAL A 135 -0.94 -3.80 -16.60
C VAL A 135 0.44 -4.32 -17.00
N HIS A 136 1.53 -3.81 -16.41
CA HIS A 136 2.88 -4.30 -16.69
C HIS A 136 3.08 -5.73 -16.20
N ALA A 137 2.53 -6.10 -15.04
CA ALA A 137 2.56 -7.47 -14.53
C ALA A 137 1.87 -8.44 -15.51
N TRP A 138 0.68 -8.09 -16.01
CA TRP A 138 -0.05 -8.91 -16.99
C TRP A 138 0.54 -8.91 -18.39
N ARG A 139 1.37 -7.92 -18.76
CA ARG A 139 2.02 -7.88 -20.08
C ARG A 139 3.37 -8.58 -20.07
N LEU A 140 4.22 -8.31 -19.09
CA LEU A 140 5.61 -8.79 -19.07
C LEU A 140 5.78 -10.11 -18.31
N HIS A 141 4.93 -10.39 -17.32
CA HIS A 141 5.11 -11.53 -16.40
C HIS A 141 4.02 -12.59 -16.55
N ARG A 142 3.42 -12.75 -17.74
CA ARG A 142 2.36 -13.77 -18.00
C ARG A 142 2.77 -15.20 -17.63
N GLY A 143 4.06 -15.51 -17.69
CA GLY A 143 4.60 -16.81 -17.32
C GLY A 143 4.76 -17.05 -15.81
N ASP A 144 4.73 -16.00 -14.98
CA ASP A 144 4.84 -16.12 -13.53
C ASP A 144 3.45 -15.99 -12.87
N ALA A 145 2.83 -17.14 -12.63
CA ALA A 145 1.50 -17.21 -12.05
C ALA A 145 1.38 -16.53 -10.68
N VAL A 146 2.48 -16.42 -9.92
CA VAL A 146 2.46 -15.78 -8.59
C VAL A 146 2.32 -14.27 -8.75
N ILE A 147 3.12 -13.66 -9.64
CA ILE A 147 3.07 -12.21 -9.92
C ILE A 147 1.71 -11.84 -10.51
N VAL A 148 1.21 -12.62 -11.47
CA VAL A 148 -0.09 -12.36 -12.11
C VAL A 148 -1.24 -12.47 -11.10
N ARG A 149 -1.26 -13.50 -10.24
CA ARG A 149 -2.28 -13.64 -9.18
C ARG A 149 -2.23 -12.48 -8.19
N GLY A 150 -1.03 -12.07 -7.77
CA GLY A 150 -0.85 -10.88 -6.92
C GLY A 150 -1.40 -9.62 -7.58
N ALA A 151 -1.07 -9.40 -8.85
CA ALA A 151 -1.58 -8.26 -9.63
C ALA A 151 -3.11 -8.31 -9.82
N THR A 152 -3.71 -9.49 -10.03
CA THR A 152 -5.18 -9.62 -10.09
C THR A 152 -5.84 -9.30 -8.74
N ALA A 153 -5.27 -9.76 -7.63
CA ALA A 153 -5.79 -9.45 -6.30
C ALA A 153 -5.68 -7.94 -6.00
N LEU A 154 -4.56 -7.31 -6.38
CA LEU A 154 -4.37 -5.87 -6.29
C LEU A 154 -5.41 -5.10 -7.13
N ALA A 155 -5.69 -5.54 -8.36
CA ALA A 155 -6.70 -4.94 -9.21
C ALA A 155 -8.11 -5.05 -8.61
N ILE A 156 -8.46 -6.22 -8.05
CA ILE A 156 -9.75 -6.44 -7.38
C ILE A 156 -9.86 -5.53 -6.15
N ALA A 157 -8.82 -5.45 -5.32
CA ALA A 157 -8.83 -4.59 -4.15
C ALA A 157 -9.02 -3.11 -4.53
N LEU A 158 -8.33 -2.64 -5.58
CA LEU A 158 -8.50 -1.28 -6.11
C LEU A 158 -9.94 -1.03 -6.61
N LEU A 159 -10.55 -2.01 -7.30
CA LEU A 159 -11.93 -1.90 -7.76
C LEU A 159 -12.92 -1.86 -6.59
N VAL A 160 -12.72 -2.69 -5.57
CA VAL A 160 -13.55 -2.68 -4.35
C VAL A 160 -13.44 -1.32 -3.66
N GLU A 161 -12.24 -0.81 -3.48
CA GLU A 161 -12.00 0.50 -2.86
C GLU A 161 -12.65 1.63 -3.65
N ALA A 162 -12.48 1.67 -4.98
CA ALA A 162 -13.10 2.66 -5.86
C ALA A 162 -14.64 2.58 -5.85
N THR A 163 -15.19 1.37 -5.83
CA THR A 163 -16.65 1.16 -5.80
C THR A 163 -17.23 1.61 -4.46
N VAL A 164 -16.64 1.18 -3.35
CA VAL A 164 -17.11 1.59 -2.02
C VAL A 164 -16.93 3.10 -1.81
N GLY A 165 -15.81 3.66 -2.27
CA GLY A 165 -15.53 5.09 -2.22
C GLY A 165 -16.53 5.97 -2.97
N THR A 166 -17.08 5.47 -4.09
CA THR A 166 -18.12 6.17 -4.87
C THR A 166 -19.53 5.95 -4.36
N LEU A 167 -19.81 4.81 -3.69
CA LEU A 167 -21.11 4.52 -3.10
C LEU A 167 -21.35 5.25 -1.77
N MET A 168 -20.30 5.46 -0.96
CA MET A 168 -20.41 6.12 0.35
C MET A 168 -21.09 7.51 0.29
N PRO A 169 -20.77 8.42 -0.67
CA PRO A 169 -21.49 9.68 -0.82
C PRO A 169 -22.97 9.53 -1.19
N ALA A 170 -23.33 8.50 -1.95
CA ALA A 170 -24.69 8.30 -2.46
C ALA A 170 -25.61 7.61 -1.44
N HIS A 171 -25.09 6.67 -0.66
CA HIS A 171 -25.85 5.82 0.27
C HIS A 171 -25.62 6.17 1.76
N GLY A 172 -24.74 7.11 2.05
CA GLY A 172 -24.30 7.43 3.41
C GLY A 172 -23.23 6.47 3.93
N PHE A 173 -22.55 6.89 5.00
CA PHE A 173 -21.51 6.09 5.63
C PHE A 173 -22.13 5.03 6.55
N THR A 174 -21.78 3.76 6.32
CA THR A 174 -22.11 2.64 7.21
C THR A 174 -20.83 1.97 7.71
N MET A 175 -20.90 1.30 8.85
CA MET A 175 -19.75 0.56 9.41
C MET A 175 -19.22 -0.50 8.43
N LEU A 176 -20.11 -1.17 7.69
CA LEU A 176 -19.74 -2.13 6.65
C LEU A 176 -18.89 -1.48 5.56
N TYR A 177 -19.30 -0.31 5.04
CA TYR A 177 -18.51 0.40 4.05
C TYR A 177 -17.14 0.81 4.60
N GLY A 178 -17.07 1.27 5.86
CA GLY A 178 -15.79 1.58 6.51
C GLY A 178 -14.84 0.38 6.59
N VAL A 179 -15.35 -0.80 6.97
CA VAL A 179 -14.55 -2.03 7.05
C VAL A 179 -14.08 -2.50 5.67
N LEU A 180 -14.99 -2.58 4.69
CA LEU A 180 -14.63 -3.00 3.32
C LEU A 180 -13.58 -2.08 2.72
N TYR A 181 -13.76 -0.78 2.91
CA TYR A 181 -12.84 0.22 2.40
C TYR A 181 -11.46 0.12 3.07
N GLY A 182 -11.39 0.07 4.41
CA GLY A 182 -10.12 -0.04 5.13
C GLY A 182 -9.37 -1.34 4.87
N THR A 183 -10.10 -2.47 4.75
CA THR A 183 -9.50 -3.77 4.42
C THR A 183 -8.99 -3.83 2.97
N ALA A 184 -9.71 -3.20 2.02
CA ALA A 184 -9.23 -3.07 0.64
C ALA A 184 -7.93 -2.26 0.59
N ALA A 185 -7.87 -1.12 1.27
CA ALA A 185 -6.67 -0.27 1.33
C ALA A 185 -5.46 -1.00 1.93
N ALA A 186 -5.66 -1.71 3.05
CA ALA A 186 -4.62 -2.56 3.65
C ALA A 186 -4.19 -3.71 2.71
N GLY A 187 -5.15 -4.29 1.98
CA GLY A 187 -4.90 -5.31 0.96
C GLY A 187 -4.07 -4.79 -0.22
N ILE A 188 -4.36 -3.57 -0.71
CA ILE A 188 -3.57 -2.89 -1.75
C ILE A 188 -2.13 -2.72 -1.28
N TRP A 189 -1.94 -2.18 -0.08
CA TRP A 189 -0.62 -2.03 0.52
C TRP A 189 0.13 -3.37 0.61
N ALA A 190 -0.52 -4.38 1.18
CA ALA A 190 0.07 -5.71 1.35
C ALA A 190 0.48 -6.33 0.01
N MET A 191 -0.39 -6.27 -1.00
CA MET A 191 -0.10 -6.83 -2.32
C MET A 191 1.02 -6.08 -3.04
N LEU A 192 1.08 -4.75 -2.92
CA LEU A 192 2.20 -3.97 -3.46
C LEU A 192 3.53 -4.35 -2.82
N VAL A 193 3.58 -4.56 -1.50
CA VAL A 193 4.79 -5.04 -0.82
C VAL A 193 5.20 -6.41 -1.36
N VAL A 194 4.26 -7.35 -1.49
CA VAL A 194 4.54 -8.69 -2.02
C VAL A 194 5.10 -8.61 -3.45
N ILE A 195 4.45 -7.85 -4.34
CA ILE A 195 4.90 -7.68 -5.72
C ILE A 195 6.26 -6.99 -5.78
N ALA A 196 6.52 -5.97 -4.95
CA ALA A 196 7.80 -5.28 -4.89
C ALA A 196 8.95 -6.22 -4.50
N VAL A 197 8.71 -7.07 -3.50
CA VAL A 197 9.68 -8.08 -3.05
C VAL A 197 9.90 -9.10 -4.16
N LEU A 198 8.84 -9.65 -4.77
CA LEU A 198 8.99 -10.59 -5.87
C LEU A 198 9.77 -9.99 -7.05
N ALA A 199 9.45 -8.75 -7.43
CA ALA A 199 10.15 -8.02 -8.50
C ALA A 199 11.65 -7.82 -8.20
N ALA A 200 12.01 -7.60 -6.94
CA ALA A 200 13.40 -7.42 -6.52
C ALA A 200 14.22 -8.72 -6.44
N THR A 201 13.54 -9.86 -6.55
CA THR A 201 14.13 -11.20 -6.44
C THR A 201 14.26 -11.90 -7.78
N THR A 202 13.66 -11.33 -8.83
CA THR A 202 13.86 -11.78 -10.21
C THR A 202 15.25 -11.36 -10.69
N PRO A 203 16.11 -12.29 -11.11
CA PRO A 203 17.44 -11.97 -11.61
C PRO A 203 17.37 -11.10 -12.85
N ASP A 204 18.24 -10.08 -12.93
CA ASP A 204 18.41 -9.26 -14.13
C ASP A 204 19.05 -10.11 -15.24
N PRO A 205 18.38 -10.33 -16.40
CA PRO A 205 18.96 -11.10 -17.50
C PRO A 205 20.20 -10.44 -18.11
N SER A 206 20.46 -9.16 -17.82
CA SER A 206 21.61 -8.42 -18.32
C SER A 206 22.87 -8.56 -17.45
N GLN A 207 22.79 -9.17 -16.26
CA GLN A 207 24.02 -9.49 -15.53
C GLN A 207 24.73 -10.66 -16.22
N PRO A 208 25.96 -10.46 -16.77
CA PRO A 208 26.74 -11.57 -17.25
C PRO A 208 26.94 -12.53 -16.09
N GLN A 209 26.50 -13.76 -16.28
CA GLN A 209 26.74 -14.89 -15.41
C GLN A 209 28.24 -14.90 -15.10
N ARG A 210 28.64 -14.34 -13.94
CA ARG A 210 29.99 -14.49 -13.42
C ARG A 210 30.12 -15.99 -13.13
N ARG A 211 30.50 -16.73 -14.17
CA ARG A 211 31.05 -18.07 -14.07
C ARG A 211 32.08 -17.97 -12.96
N GLY A 212 31.82 -18.66 -11.86
CA GLY A 212 32.84 -18.94 -10.86
C GLY A 212 33.99 -19.64 -11.57
N SER A 213 34.97 -18.85 -11.96
CA SER A 213 36.32 -19.31 -12.26
C SER A 213 37.01 -19.46 -10.92
N GLY A 214 37.26 -20.71 -10.54
CA GLY A 214 38.32 -21.16 -9.62
C GLY A 214 38.33 -20.56 -8.21
N ARG A 215 38.07 -21.40 -7.21
CA ARG A 215 39.05 -22.33 -6.62
C ARG A 215 38.37 -23.26 -5.65
#